data_AF-A0A067KNC4-F1
#
_entry.id   AF-A0A067KNC4-F1
#
_cell.length_a   1.000
_cell.length_b   1.000
_cell.length_c   1.000
_cell.angle_alpha   90.00
_cell.angle_beta   90.00
_cell.angle_gamma   90.00
#
_symmetry.space_group_name_H-M   'P 1'
#
loop_
_entity.id
_entity.type
_entity.pdbx_description
1 polymer ?
#
loop_
_entity_poly.entity_id
_entity_poly.type
_entity_poly.pdbx_seq_one_letter_code
_entity_poly.pdbx_strand_id
1 'polypeptide(L)'
;MALAIAAFNGNCCWHYSNREMPRISRGKNGFSLMPSLRNGRNILLKNNRGIRVMSPETSSPSFKVDQFLDAWDDEYGGIIIDPNNLPSSVNAFASALRASLSNWKLKGKKGIWLKILLEQADFIPIAIQEGFNYHHAEPGYVMLTYWIPDEPCLLPSSPSHQIGVGGFVINDKRDKNAPAVALAFGRCRQVILTRHAHRVAFDKSDILFVCVLKPLSYEITVDEKELQAAKWMALDEYMEQPFYEEDHMSRRVIDACIAAHDDHYNGFVAHQLTSKLDGKLSYLYYDSSSTF
;
A
#
# COMPACT_ATOMS: atom_id res chain seq x y z
N MET A 1 -5.06 -3.67 11.96
CA MET A 1 -6.27 -4.27 11.38
C MET A 1 -6.30 -5.71 11.84
N ALA A 2 -7.18 -6.04 12.78
CA ALA A 2 -7.28 -7.37 13.37
C ALA A 2 -8.31 -8.16 12.57
N LEU A 3 -7.97 -9.36 12.10
CA LEU A 3 -8.93 -10.16 11.35
C LEU A 3 -9.97 -10.74 12.31
N ALA A 4 -11.22 -10.41 12.02
CA ALA A 4 -12.40 -10.80 12.79
C ALA A 4 -12.97 -12.14 12.34
N ILE A 5 -13.25 -13.05 13.28
CA ILE A 5 -14.31 -14.03 13.18
C ILE A 5 -15.61 -13.23 13.31
N ALA A 6 -16.11 -12.71 12.19
CA ALA A 6 -17.42 -12.07 12.15
C ALA A 6 -18.47 -13.18 12.12
N ALA A 7 -19.40 -13.16 13.07
CA ALA A 7 -20.62 -13.95 12.98
C ALA A 7 -21.54 -13.29 11.96
N PHE A 8 -21.65 -13.85 10.75
CA PHE A 8 -22.63 -13.40 9.75
C PHE A 8 -23.70 -14.48 9.62
N ASN A 9 -24.98 -14.12 9.88
CA ASN A 9 -26.11 -15.05 9.84
C ASN A 9 -25.95 -16.31 10.73
N GLY A 10 -25.31 -16.19 11.90
CA GLY A 10 -25.13 -17.30 12.83
C GLY A 10 -23.88 -18.17 12.57
N ASN A 11 -23.17 -17.95 11.46
CA ASN A 11 -21.91 -18.64 11.15
C ASN A 11 -20.71 -17.74 11.49
N CYS A 12 -19.79 -18.26 12.30
CA CYS A 12 -18.51 -17.66 12.64
C CYS A 12 -17.48 -17.99 11.56
N CYS A 13 -17.32 -17.10 10.57
CA CYS A 13 -16.36 -17.26 9.48
C CYS A 13 -15.23 -16.22 9.56
N TRP A 14 -14.05 -16.56 9.03
CA TRP A 14 -13.00 -15.59 8.75
C TRP A 14 -13.48 -14.69 7.61
N HIS A 15 -13.85 -13.44 7.89
CA HIS A 15 -14.22 -12.49 6.84
C HIS A 15 -13.32 -11.27 6.89
N TYR A 16 -12.78 -10.91 5.72
CA TYR A 16 -12.09 -9.65 5.52
C TYR A 16 -13.16 -8.54 5.50
N SER A 17 -13.24 -7.73 6.56
CA SER A 17 -14.10 -6.55 6.56
C SER A 17 -13.46 -5.47 5.70
N ASN A 18 -13.72 -5.50 4.39
CA ASN A 18 -13.63 -4.29 3.56
C ASN A 18 -15.03 -3.68 3.54
N ARG A 19 -15.23 -2.56 4.24
CA ARG A 19 -16.49 -1.80 4.18
C ARG A 19 -16.80 -1.44 2.72
N GLU A 20 -17.99 -1.89 2.31
CA GLU A 20 -18.90 -1.43 1.25
C GLU A 20 -18.35 -0.74 -0.01
N MET A 21 -18.71 -1.30 -1.17
CA MET A 21 -19.15 -0.51 -2.34
C MET A 21 -20.39 -1.17 -2.98
N PRO A 22 -21.36 -0.39 -3.48
CA PRO A 22 -22.65 -0.89 -3.97
C PRO A 22 -22.50 -1.65 -5.29
N ARG A 23 -23.35 -2.66 -5.51
CA ARG A 23 -23.54 -3.29 -6.82
C ARG A 23 -24.07 -2.24 -7.81
N ILE A 24 -23.19 -1.74 -8.69
CA ILE A 24 -23.63 -0.99 -9.87
C ILE A 24 -24.23 -2.00 -10.86
N SER A 25 -25.54 -1.86 -11.05
CA SER A 25 -26.32 -2.56 -12.06
C SER A 25 -25.87 -2.16 -13.47
N ARG A 26 -25.74 -3.17 -14.35
CA ARG A 26 -25.44 -2.99 -15.77
C ARG A 26 -26.57 -2.21 -16.46
N GLY A 27 -26.33 -0.94 -16.77
CA GLY A 27 -27.12 -0.14 -17.71
C GLY A 27 -26.64 -0.33 -19.14
N LYS A 28 -27.53 -0.80 -20.02
CA LYS A 28 -27.33 -0.93 -21.46
C LYS A 28 -27.63 0.40 -22.18
N ASN A 29 -26.92 0.59 -23.29
CA ASN A 29 -27.25 1.38 -24.49
C ASN A 29 -27.07 2.91 -24.47
N GLY A 30 -26.47 3.41 -25.55
CA GLY A 30 -26.61 4.81 -25.96
C GLY A 30 -25.44 5.38 -26.78
N PHE A 31 -25.07 4.76 -27.90
CA PHE A 31 -24.29 5.45 -28.92
C PHE A 31 -25.14 6.59 -29.51
N SER A 32 -24.60 7.81 -29.50
CA SER A 32 -25.07 8.89 -30.38
C SER A 32 -23.87 9.66 -30.90
N LEU A 33 -23.96 9.96 -32.19
CA LEU A 33 -22.92 10.39 -33.11
C LEU A 33 -23.18 11.85 -33.49
N MET A 34 -22.14 12.52 -34.03
CA MET A 34 -22.13 13.71 -34.91
C MET A 34 -21.83 15.08 -34.27
N PRO A 35 -21.35 16.08 -35.05
CA PRO A 35 -20.35 16.00 -36.13
C PRO A 35 -19.28 17.13 -36.09
N SER A 36 -18.27 16.97 -36.93
CA SER A 36 -17.23 17.95 -37.24
C SER A 36 -17.75 19.25 -37.86
N LEU A 37 -17.07 20.36 -37.59
CA LEU A 37 -17.03 21.52 -38.48
C LEU A 37 -15.57 21.97 -38.69
N ARG A 38 -15.06 21.72 -39.91
CA ARG A 38 -13.97 22.47 -40.54
C ARG A 38 -14.55 23.76 -41.11
N ASN A 39 -13.88 24.90 -40.90
CA ASN A 39 -13.27 25.72 -41.97
C ASN A 39 -12.78 27.07 -41.43
N GLY A 40 -11.64 27.54 -41.94
CA GLY A 40 -11.23 28.94 -41.79
C GLY A 40 -9.76 29.15 -42.14
N ARG A 41 -9.49 29.59 -43.37
CA ARG A 41 -8.16 29.76 -43.98
C ARG A 41 -7.40 31.00 -43.46
N ASN A 42 -6.08 30.88 -43.60
CA ASN A 42 -5.01 31.88 -43.51
C ASN A 42 -5.32 33.27 -44.05
N ILE A 43 -4.81 34.31 -43.38
CA ILE A 43 -4.30 35.52 -44.04
C ILE A 43 -2.95 35.90 -43.43
N LEU A 44 -1.93 35.82 -44.28
CA LEU A 44 -0.56 36.28 -44.08
C LEU A 44 -0.49 37.72 -44.60
N LEU A 45 -0.18 38.70 -43.75
CA LEU A 45 0.27 40.03 -44.20
C LEU A 45 1.51 40.43 -43.40
N LYS A 46 2.66 40.25 -44.04
CA LYS A 46 3.91 40.94 -43.71
C LYS A 46 3.74 42.41 -44.06
N ASN A 47 4.06 43.32 -43.15
CA ASN A 47 4.72 44.56 -43.58
C ASN A 47 5.65 45.12 -42.51
N ASN A 48 6.84 45.45 -42.97
CA ASN A 48 8.05 45.73 -42.23
C ASN A 48 8.26 47.26 -42.24
N ARG A 49 8.15 47.94 -41.10
CA ARG A 49 8.69 49.30 -40.92
C ARG A 49 9.25 49.42 -39.50
N GLY A 50 10.57 49.65 -39.44
CA GLY A 50 11.34 49.71 -38.22
C GLY A 50 10.90 50.85 -37.30
N ILE A 51 10.65 50.50 -36.04
CA ILE A 51 10.55 51.44 -34.93
C ILE A 51 11.84 51.27 -34.13
N ARG A 52 12.69 52.29 -34.16
CA ARG A 52 13.91 52.36 -33.35
C ARG A 52 13.48 52.76 -31.93
N VAL A 53 13.22 51.78 -31.08
CA VAL A 53 12.93 51.98 -29.66
C VAL A 53 14.26 52.15 -28.93
N MET A 54 14.48 53.31 -28.29
CA MET A 54 15.60 53.51 -27.38
C MET A 54 15.40 52.62 -26.15
N SER A 55 16.40 51.79 -25.84
CA SER A 55 16.42 50.94 -24.66
C SER A 55 16.49 51.81 -23.39
N PRO A 56 15.61 51.62 -22.39
CA PRO A 56 15.95 51.98 -21.03
C PRO A 56 16.86 50.88 -20.47
N GLU A 57 17.98 51.26 -19.88
CA GLU A 57 18.77 50.37 -19.03
C GLU A 57 17.91 49.98 -17.82
N THR A 58 17.28 48.81 -17.91
CA THR A 58 16.64 48.17 -16.77
C THR A 58 17.52 47.01 -16.34
N SER A 59 18.37 47.27 -15.34
CA SER A 59 18.98 46.22 -14.54
C SER A 59 17.85 45.38 -13.94
N SER A 60 17.62 44.21 -14.51
CA SER A 60 16.61 43.27 -14.02
C SER A 60 17.05 42.74 -12.66
N PRO A 61 16.18 42.72 -11.63
CA PRO A 61 16.52 42.07 -10.38
C PRO A 61 16.77 40.59 -10.66
N SER A 62 17.96 40.10 -10.34
CA SER A 62 18.32 38.69 -10.48
C SER A 62 17.56 37.87 -9.44
N PHE A 63 16.33 37.47 -9.77
CA PHE A 63 15.72 36.31 -9.14
C PHE A 63 16.57 35.12 -9.56
N LYS A 64 17.36 34.55 -8.65
CA LYS A 64 17.97 33.24 -8.86
C LYS A 64 16.82 32.25 -9.03
N VAL A 65 16.48 31.95 -10.27
CA VAL A 65 15.68 30.77 -10.58
C VAL A 65 16.62 29.61 -10.34
N ASP A 66 16.41 28.83 -9.30
CA ASP A 66 17.17 27.60 -9.11
C ASP A 66 17.00 26.76 -10.38
N GLN A 67 18.12 26.56 -11.07
CA GLN A 67 18.13 25.96 -12.40
C GLN A 67 17.77 24.47 -12.33
N PHE A 68 17.96 23.85 -11.17
CA PHE A 68 17.70 22.45 -10.90
C PHE A 68 16.90 22.29 -9.61
N LEU A 69 16.22 21.15 -9.49
CA LEU A 69 15.51 20.77 -8.27
C LEU A 69 16.50 20.26 -7.23
N ASP A 70 16.24 20.61 -5.97
CA ASP A 70 16.96 20.04 -4.84
C ASP A 70 16.62 18.57 -4.67
N ALA A 71 17.66 17.76 -4.47
CA ALA A 71 17.55 16.32 -4.41
C ALA A 71 18.80 15.68 -3.79
N TRP A 72 18.69 14.42 -3.38
CA TRP A 72 19.81 13.60 -2.93
C TRP A 72 19.84 12.24 -3.63
N ASP A 73 21.01 11.60 -3.60
CA ASP A 73 21.22 10.26 -4.18
C ASP A 73 20.65 9.17 -3.26
N ASP A 74 20.06 8.14 -3.85
CA ASP A 74 19.77 6.87 -3.16
C ASP A 74 20.93 5.86 -3.31
N GLU A 75 20.84 4.74 -2.60
CA GLU A 75 21.86 3.68 -2.58
C GLU A 75 21.99 2.90 -3.89
N TYR A 76 21.05 3.08 -4.83
CA TYR A 76 20.93 2.33 -6.07
C TYR A 76 21.19 3.20 -7.32
N GLY A 77 21.77 4.39 -7.12
CA GLY A 77 22.08 5.33 -8.21
C GLY A 77 20.85 6.08 -8.75
N GLY A 78 19.76 6.10 -7.98
CA GLY A 78 18.60 6.95 -8.20
C GLY A 78 18.71 8.30 -7.48
N ILE A 79 17.65 9.10 -7.63
CA ILE A 79 17.52 10.45 -7.10
C ILE A 79 16.19 10.58 -6.36
N ILE A 80 16.22 11.18 -5.17
CA ILE A 80 15.04 11.55 -4.40
C ILE A 80 14.94 13.07 -4.37
N ILE A 81 13.90 13.62 -4.99
CA ILE A 81 13.63 15.06 -5.05
C ILE A 81 13.07 15.52 -3.69
N ASP A 82 13.57 16.64 -3.17
CA ASP A 82 13.09 17.21 -1.91
C ASP A 82 11.67 17.80 -2.08
N PRO A 83 10.63 17.22 -1.44
CA PRO A 83 9.28 17.74 -1.53
C PRO A 83 9.09 19.11 -0.85
N ASN A 84 9.99 19.49 0.06
CA ASN A 84 9.87 20.73 0.84
C ASN A 84 10.49 21.93 0.12
N ASN A 85 11.29 21.70 -0.92
CA ASN A 85 11.94 22.76 -1.69
C ASN A 85 11.57 22.72 -3.19
N LEU A 86 10.32 22.42 -3.49
CA LEU A 86 9.80 22.54 -4.85
C LEU A 86 9.55 24.01 -5.22
N PRO A 87 9.82 24.41 -6.48
CA PRO A 87 9.51 25.76 -6.96
C PRO A 87 8.05 26.16 -6.72
N SER A 88 7.81 27.43 -6.38
CA SER A 88 6.48 27.92 -5.98
C SER A 88 5.45 28.05 -7.10
N SER A 89 5.86 27.91 -8.37
CA SER A 89 4.96 28.02 -9.53
C SER A 89 5.12 26.85 -10.48
N VAL A 90 4.01 26.50 -11.15
CA VAL A 90 3.94 25.39 -12.11
C VAL A 90 4.96 25.55 -13.25
N ASN A 91 5.16 26.76 -13.75
CA ASN A 91 6.12 27.03 -14.84
C ASN A 91 7.58 26.92 -14.38
N ALA A 92 7.88 27.39 -13.16
CA ALA A 92 9.21 27.24 -12.57
C ALA A 92 9.51 25.77 -12.31
N PHE A 93 8.54 25.04 -11.76
CA PHE A 93 8.64 23.59 -11.54
C PHE A 93 8.88 22.84 -12.86
N ALA A 94 8.10 23.11 -13.91
CA ALA A 94 8.28 22.48 -15.23
C ALA A 94 9.68 22.72 -15.81
N SER A 95 10.18 23.97 -15.70
CA SER A 95 11.50 24.34 -16.21
C SER A 95 12.62 23.66 -15.43
N ALA A 96 12.55 23.69 -14.09
CA ALA A 96 13.53 23.06 -13.21
C ALA A 96 13.52 21.53 -13.34
N LEU A 97 12.34 20.91 -13.43
CA LEU A 97 12.19 19.46 -13.61
C LEU A 97 12.87 19.00 -14.91
N ARG A 98 12.59 19.65 -16.05
CA ARG A 98 13.18 19.29 -17.34
C ARG A 98 14.69 19.45 -17.36
N ALA A 99 15.19 20.54 -16.78
CA ALA A 99 16.63 20.76 -16.65
C ALA A 99 17.28 19.68 -15.76
N SER A 100 16.64 19.33 -14.65
CA SER A 100 17.12 18.32 -13.70
C SER A 100 17.17 16.92 -14.30
N LEU A 101 16.10 16.49 -14.97
CA LEU A 101 16.04 15.21 -15.67
C LEU A 101 17.15 15.09 -16.73
N SER A 102 17.39 16.16 -17.49
CA SER A 102 18.47 16.20 -18.49
C SER A 102 19.85 16.04 -17.84
N ASN A 103 20.10 16.76 -16.74
CA ASN A 103 21.34 16.68 -15.98
C ASN A 103 21.54 15.28 -15.35
N TRP A 104 20.51 14.71 -14.74
CA TRP A 104 20.58 13.37 -14.14
C TRP A 104 20.78 12.28 -15.18
N LYS A 105 20.20 12.42 -16.38
CA LYS A 105 20.47 11.53 -17.52
C LYS A 105 21.93 11.57 -17.93
N LEU A 106 22.53 12.75 -18.04
CA LEU A 106 23.97 12.89 -18.35
C LEU A 106 24.86 12.29 -17.27
N LYS A 107 24.43 12.35 -16.00
CA LYS A 107 25.13 11.75 -14.86
C LYS A 107 24.90 10.24 -14.72
N GLY A 108 24.17 9.61 -15.64
CA GLY A 108 23.88 8.17 -15.60
C GLY A 108 23.00 7.75 -14.42
N LYS A 109 22.18 8.66 -13.87
CA LYS A 109 21.22 8.35 -12.82
C LYS A 109 20.07 7.52 -13.39
N LYS A 110 19.45 6.70 -12.53
CA LYS A 110 18.44 5.73 -12.94
C LYS A 110 17.02 6.15 -12.53
N GLY A 111 16.57 5.72 -11.35
CA GLY A 111 15.24 5.97 -10.84
C GLY A 111 15.11 7.33 -10.19
N ILE A 112 14.09 8.09 -10.53
CA ILE A 112 13.79 9.40 -9.96
C ILE A 112 12.50 9.30 -9.15
N TRP A 113 12.56 9.70 -7.89
CA TRP A 113 11.44 9.70 -6.96
C TRP A 113 10.97 11.12 -6.69
N LEU A 114 9.67 11.35 -6.88
CA LEU A 114 9.03 12.65 -6.69
C LEU A 114 7.82 12.50 -5.78
N LYS A 115 7.96 12.96 -4.54
CA LYS A 115 6.85 13.10 -3.60
C LYS A 115 6.18 14.45 -3.82
N ILE A 116 4.88 14.46 -4.08
CA ILE A 116 4.08 15.68 -4.21
C ILE A 116 3.04 15.69 -3.10
N LEU A 117 3.10 16.72 -2.25
CA LEU A 117 2.14 16.91 -1.17
C LEU A 117 0.77 17.34 -1.72
N LEU A 118 -0.29 17.14 -0.95
CA LEU A 118 -1.66 17.47 -1.36
C LEU A 118 -1.80 18.94 -1.79
N GLU A 119 -1.12 19.85 -1.11
CA GLU A 119 -1.13 21.29 -1.38
C GLU A 119 -0.36 21.66 -2.66
N GLN A 120 0.43 20.73 -3.20
CA GLN A 120 1.27 20.88 -4.40
C GLN A 120 0.69 20.10 -5.60
N ALA A 121 -0.58 19.67 -5.54
CA ALA A 121 -1.19 18.79 -6.53
C ALA A 121 -1.15 19.32 -7.98
N ASP A 122 -1.02 20.65 -8.15
CA ASP A 122 -0.87 21.30 -9.46
C ASP A 122 0.41 20.87 -10.21
N PHE A 123 1.40 20.29 -9.53
CA PHE A 123 2.62 19.77 -10.14
C PHE A 123 2.46 18.38 -10.74
N ILE A 124 1.41 17.63 -10.36
CA ILE A 124 1.19 16.26 -10.83
C ILE A 124 1.06 16.20 -12.37
N PRO A 125 0.20 17.01 -13.04
CA PRO A 125 0.07 16.96 -14.49
C PRO A 125 1.39 17.26 -15.22
N ILE A 126 2.21 18.15 -14.66
CA ILE A 126 3.52 18.50 -15.21
C ILE A 126 4.50 17.33 -15.12
N ALA A 127 4.57 16.68 -13.95
CA ALA A 127 5.43 15.50 -13.77
C ALA A 127 5.04 14.37 -14.73
N ILE A 128 3.74 14.09 -14.88
CA ILE A 128 3.24 13.06 -15.81
C ILE A 128 3.61 13.40 -17.27
N GLN A 129 3.53 14.67 -17.67
CA GLN A 129 3.95 15.10 -19.02
C GLN A 129 5.44 14.89 -19.29
N GLU A 130 6.29 14.99 -18.25
CA GLU A 130 7.72 14.70 -18.34
C GLU A 130 8.04 13.19 -18.20
N GLY A 131 7.01 12.33 -18.15
CA GLY A 131 7.15 10.87 -18.21
C GLY A 131 7.09 10.17 -16.85
N PHE A 132 6.85 10.89 -15.75
CA PHE A 132 6.61 10.24 -14.46
C PHE A 132 5.33 9.40 -14.50
N ASN A 133 5.28 8.39 -13.64
CA ASN A 133 4.10 7.56 -13.42
C ASN A 133 3.81 7.42 -11.91
N TYR A 134 2.56 7.12 -11.57
CA TYR A 134 2.16 6.88 -10.20
C TYR A 134 2.83 5.61 -9.65
N HIS A 135 3.36 5.69 -8.44
CA HIS A 135 3.89 4.53 -7.72
C HIS A 135 2.96 4.12 -6.57
N HIS A 136 2.65 5.05 -5.66
CA HIS A 136 1.72 4.86 -4.55
C HIS A 136 1.19 6.21 -4.05
N ALA A 137 0.17 6.18 -3.20
CA ALA A 137 -0.38 7.35 -2.54
C ALA A 137 -0.75 7.03 -1.09
N GLU A 138 -0.69 8.03 -0.24
CA GLU A 138 -1.12 8.00 1.15
C GLU A 138 -1.97 9.24 1.43
N PRO A 139 -2.71 9.30 2.56
CA PRO A 139 -3.35 10.53 2.97
C PRO A 139 -2.34 11.70 3.01
N GLY A 140 -2.58 12.73 2.19
CA GLY A 140 -1.77 13.94 2.14
C GLY A 140 -0.65 13.97 1.09
N TYR A 141 -0.35 12.89 0.35
CA TYR A 141 0.63 12.96 -0.75
C TYR A 141 0.48 11.84 -1.79
N VAL A 142 1.10 12.06 -2.96
CA VAL A 142 1.33 11.03 -3.96
C VAL A 142 2.82 10.87 -4.23
N MET A 143 3.26 9.62 -4.44
CA MET A 143 4.61 9.30 -4.89
C MET A 143 4.59 8.96 -6.38
N LEU A 144 5.39 9.69 -7.14
CA LEU A 144 5.62 9.46 -8.56
C LEU A 144 7.05 8.95 -8.79
N THR A 145 7.22 8.18 -9.86
CA THR A 145 8.53 7.68 -10.26
C THR A 145 8.77 7.86 -11.75
N TYR A 146 10.04 8.06 -12.12
CA TYR A 146 10.49 8.07 -13.50
C TYR A 146 11.76 7.23 -13.64
N TRP A 147 11.81 6.37 -14.64
CA TRP A 147 12.99 5.56 -14.96
C TRP A 147 13.69 6.17 -16.18
N ILE A 148 14.89 6.71 -15.98
CA ILE A 148 15.66 7.38 -17.03
C ILE A 148 16.20 6.42 -18.12
N PRO A 149 16.75 5.23 -17.78
CA PRO A 149 17.35 4.34 -18.77
C PRO A 149 16.31 3.75 -19.75
N ASP A 150 16.76 3.42 -20.96
CA ASP A 150 15.95 2.68 -21.95
C ASP A 150 15.86 1.16 -21.63
N GLU A 151 16.52 0.71 -20.55
CA GLU A 151 16.48 -0.67 -20.05
C GLU A 151 15.21 -0.94 -19.22
N PRO A 152 14.83 -2.22 -18.99
CA PRO A 152 13.68 -2.54 -18.15
C PRO A 152 13.72 -1.82 -16.80
N CYS A 153 12.61 -1.22 -16.40
CA CYS A 153 12.50 -0.51 -15.13
C CYS A 153 12.73 -1.47 -13.96
N LEU A 154 13.75 -1.19 -13.14
CA LEU A 154 14.09 -1.97 -11.95
C LEU A 154 13.56 -1.36 -10.65
N LEU A 155 12.76 -0.28 -10.75
CA LEU A 155 12.07 0.24 -9.59
C LEU A 155 11.09 -0.80 -9.07
N PRO A 156 10.96 -0.93 -7.73
CA PRO A 156 9.95 -1.81 -7.17
C PRO A 156 8.58 -1.39 -7.68
N SER A 157 7.76 -2.36 -8.06
CA SER A 157 6.37 -2.08 -8.42
C SER A 157 5.59 -1.59 -7.18
N SER A 158 4.43 -0.99 -7.42
CA SER A 158 3.43 -0.68 -6.37
C SER A 158 3.17 -1.90 -5.48
N PRO A 159 2.64 -1.70 -4.24
CA PRO A 159 2.31 -2.78 -3.33
C PRO A 159 1.56 -3.93 -4.05
N SER A 160 2.14 -5.12 -4.00
CA SER A 160 1.68 -6.30 -4.73
C SER A 160 0.81 -7.23 -3.88
N HIS A 161 0.95 -7.13 -2.56
CA HIS A 161 0.28 -8.00 -1.61
C HIS A 161 -0.50 -7.20 -0.57
N GLN A 162 -1.67 -7.70 -0.21
CA GLN A 162 -2.33 -7.39 1.05
C GLN A 162 -1.78 -8.36 2.11
N ILE A 163 -1.54 -7.84 3.31
CA ILE A 163 -1.07 -8.65 4.43
C ILE A 163 -2.15 -8.64 5.51
N GLY A 164 -2.67 -9.82 5.81
CA GLY A 164 -3.60 -10.07 6.91
C GLY A 164 -2.94 -10.82 8.05
N VAL A 165 -3.49 -10.67 9.26
CA VAL A 165 -3.13 -11.48 10.43
C VAL A 165 -4.39 -12.04 11.08
N GLY A 166 -4.50 -13.36 11.13
CA GLY A 166 -5.56 -14.09 11.84
C GLY A 166 -5.06 -14.57 13.20
N GLY A 167 -5.79 -14.26 14.27
CA GLY A 167 -5.46 -14.69 15.63
C GLY A 167 -6.38 -15.82 16.10
N PHE A 168 -5.80 -16.95 16.50
CA PHE A 168 -6.50 -18.05 17.13
C PHE A 168 -6.24 -18.02 18.64
N VAL A 169 -7.30 -17.95 19.44
CA VAL A 169 -7.22 -17.88 20.90
C VAL A 169 -8.00 -19.06 21.46
N ILE A 170 -7.33 -19.90 22.25
CA ILE A 170 -7.98 -21.01 22.97
C ILE A 170 -8.05 -20.67 24.46
N ASN A 171 -9.21 -20.94 25.07
CA ASN A 171 -9.44 -20.76 26.50
C ASN A 171 -9.33 -22.09 27.28
N ASP A 172 -8.22 -22.27 28.01
CA ASP A 172 -7.96 -23.44 28.86
C ASP A 172 -8.68 -23.41 30.22
N LYS A 173 -9.23 -22.26 30.63
CA LYS A 173 -9.77 -22.06 31.98
C LYS A 173 -11.25 -22.41 32.10
N ARG A 174 -11.93 -22.75 31.01
CA ARG A 174 -13.32 -23.21 31.11
C ARG A 174 -13.34 -24.66 31.54
N ASP A 175 -13.39 -24.81 32.86
CA ASP A 175 -13.78 -26.03 33.56
C ASP A 175 -15.05 -26.62 32.90
N LYS A 176 -14.90 -27.82 32.32
CA LYS A 176 -15.93 -28.83 32.05
C LYS A 176 -16.79 -28.76 30.79
N ASN A 177 -16.61 -27.87 29.82
CA ASN A 177 -17.20 -28.04 28.47
C ASN A 177 -16.34 -27.35 27.39
N ALA A 178 -15.37 -28.11 26.85
CA ALA A 178 -14.55 -27.87 25.65
C ALA A 178 -13.71 -26.56 25.58
N PRO A 179 -12.53 -26.59 24.93
CA PRO A 179 -11.79 -25.37 24.60
C PRO A 179 -12.70 -24.42 23.83
N ALA A 180 -12.63 -23.12 24.11
CA ALA A 180 -13.44 -22.13 23.41
C ALA A 180 -12.60 -21.15 22.58
N VAL A 181 -13.10 -20.75 21.42
CA VAL A 181 -12.46 -19.82 20.47
C VAL A 181 -13.19 -18.47 20.48
N ALA A 182 -12.45 -17.37 20.47
CA ALA A 182 -12.99 -16.01 20.33
C ALA A 182 -12.01 -15.07 19.63
N LEU A 183 -12.54 -13.97 19.10
CA LEU A 183 -11.75 -12.77 18.84
C LEU A 183 -11.39 -12.11 20.15
N ALA A 184 -10.14 -12.24 20.56
CA ALA A 184 -9.63 -11.57 21.74
C ALA A 184 -8.28 -10.94 21.43
N PHE A 185 -8.05 -9.78 22.03
CA PHE A 185 -6.71 -9.22 22.13
C PHE A 185 -5.86 -10.19 22.96
N GLY A 186 -4.80 -10.70 22.33
CA GLY A 186 -3.90 -11.65 22.93
C GLY A 186 -2.47 -11.32 22.58
N ARG A 187 -1.55 -11.75 23.45
CA ARG A 187 -0.13 -11.73 23.12
C ARG A 187 0.13 -12.81 22.07
N CYS A 188 0.68 -12.43 20.92
CA CYS A 188 1.11 -13.40 19.92
C CYS A 188 2.13 -14.35 20.53
N ARG A 189 1.80 -15.64 20.55
CA ARG A 189 2.69 -16.69 21.05
C ARG A 189 3.58 -17.17 19.90
N GLN A 190 2.97 -17.56 18.79
CA GLN A 190 3.64 -18.12 17.62
C GLN A 190 2.84 -17.79 16.36
N VAL A 191 3.55 -17.54 15.25
CA VAL A 191 3.00 -17.59 13.89
C VAL A 191 3.04 -19.05 13.44
N ILE A 192 1.90 -19.67 13.16
CA ILE A 192 1.80 -21.10 12.86
C ILE A 192 2.01 -21.37 11.38
N LEU A 193 1.32 -20.61 10.53
CA LEU A 193 1.32 -20.84 9.09
C LEU A 193 1.02 -19.55 8.34
N THR A 194 1.28 -19.59 7.04
CA THR A 194 0.92 -18.54 6.10
C THR A 194 0.03 -19.11 5.01
N ARG A 195 -1.03 -18.40 4.67
CA ARG A 195 -1.86 -18.67 3.49
C ARG A 195 -1.55 -17.61 2.44
N HIS A 196 -1.27 -18.06 1.23
CA HIS A 196 -1.13 -17.19 0.07
C HIS A 196 -2.29 -17.44 -0.90
N ALA A 197 -3.06 -16.40 -1.20
CA ALA A 197 -4.07 -16.44 -2.26
C ALA A 197 -3.77 -15.39 -3.32
N HIS A 198 -4.01 -15.71 -4.58
CA HIS A 198 -3.80 -14.79 -5.69
C HIS A 198 -5.13 -14.19 -6.16
N ARG A 199 -5.06 -12.99 -6.75
CA ARG A 199 -6.18 -12.32 -7.43
C ARG A 199 -7.41 -12.17 -6.53
N VAL A 200 -7.18 -11.67 -5.32
CA VAL A 200 -8.24 -11.37 -4.35
C VAL A 200 -8.81 -9.96 -4.60
N ALA A 201 -8.98 -9.14 -3.56
CA ALA A 201 -9.37 -7.75 -3.71
C ALA A 201 -8.36 -6.97 -4.58
N PHE A 202 -8.88 -6.18 -5.52
CA PHE A 202 -8.11 -5.30 -6.42
C PHE A 202 -7.03 -6.01 -7.26
N ASP A 203 -7.24 -7.31 -7.57
CA ASP A 203 -6.29 -8.15 -8.32
C ASP A 203 -4.90 -8.25 -7.66
N LYS A 204 -4.85 -8.03 -6.35
CA LYS A 204 -3.64 -8.23 -5.53
C LYS A 204 -3.61 -9.63 -4.98
N SER A 205 -2.42 -10.09 -4.61
CA SER A 205 -2.28 -11.31 -3.81
C SER A 205 -2.50 -10.99 -2.34
N ASP A 206 -2.92 -11.96 -1.56
CA ASP A 206 -3.18 -11.85 -0.12
C ASP A 206 -2.33 -12.87 0.62
N ILE A 207 -1.54 -12.39 1.58
CA ILE A 207 -0.74 -13.19 2.49
C ILE A 207 -1.36 -13.06 3.88
N LEU A 208 -1.97 -14.13 4.37
CA LEU A 208 -2.52 -14.20 5.71
C LEU A 208 -1.58 -14.98 6.62
N PHE A 209 -1.04 -14.31 7.64
CA PHE A 209 -0.35 -14.99 8.74
C PHE A 209 -1.36 -15.45 9.77
N VAL A 210 -1.30 -16.71 10.16
CA VAL A 210 -2.16 -17.25 11.23
C VAL A 210 -1.32 -17.47 12.47
N CYS A 211 -1.77 -16.91 13.58
CA CYS A 211 -1.06 -16.89 14.84
C CYS A 211 -1.89 -17.55 15.93
N VAL A 212 -1.24 -18.31 16.82
CA VAL A 212 -1.83 -18.66 18.12
C VAL A 212 -1.51 -17.56 19.11
N LEU A 213 -2.54 -17.07 19.79
CA LEU A 213 -2.49 -15.98 20.74
C LEU A 213 -2.79 -16.49 22.14
N LYS A 214 -2.07 -15.96 23.13
CA LYS A 214 -2.42 -16.12 24.54
C LYS A 214 -3.37 -15.00 24.96
N PRO A 215 -4.58 -15.30 25.47
CA PRO A 215 -5.50 -14.25 25.91
C PRO A 215 -4.90 -13.47 27.09
N LEU A 216 -5.06 -12.14 27.07
CA LEU A 216 -4.70 -11.28 28.22
C LEU A 216 -5.82 -11.22 29.25
N SER A 217 -7.06 -11.34 28.79
CA SER A 217 -8.29 -11.45 29.57
C SER A 217 -9.23 -12.44 28.88
N TYR A 218 -10.21 -12.95 29.62
CA TYR A 218 -11.30 -13.79 29.10
C TYR A 218 -12.61 -13.02 28.97
N GLU A 219 -12.65 -11.78 29.44
CA GLU A 219 -13.75 -10.86 29.18
C GLU A 219 -13.71 -10.39 27.72
N ILE A 220 -14.86 -10.43 27.06
CA ILE A 220 -15.00 -10.00 25.67
C ILE A 220 -15.52 -8.57 25.66
N THR A 221 -14.76 -7.67 25.06
CA THR A 221 -15.21 -6.31 24.73
C THR A 221 -15.34 -6.22 23.21
N VAL A 222 -16.56 -6.01 22.72
CA VAL A 222 -16.84 -5.91 21.29
C VAL A 222 -16.60 -4.47 20.82
N ASP A 223 -15.78 -4.29 19.78
CA ASP A 223 -15.74 -3.02 19.06
C ASP A 223 -16.91 -2.96 18.08
N GLU A 224 -18.00 -2.30 18.47
CA GLU A 224 -19.22 -2.16 17.67
C GLU A 224 -19.01 -1.42 16.34
N LYS A 225 -17.86 -0.73 16.15
CA LYS A 225 -17.53 -0.09 14.86
C LYS A 225 -17.01 -1.10 13.84
N GLU A 226 -16.43 -2.21 14.29
CA GLU A 226 -15.78 -3.21 13.43
C GLU A 226 -16.53 -4.54 13.42
N LEU A 227 -17.13 -4.93 14.55
CA LEU A 227 -17.68 -6.25 14.81
C LEU A 227 -19.18 -6.19 15.12
N GLN A 228 -19.93 -7.15 14.58
CA GLN A 228 -21.34 -7.34 14.93
C GLN A 228 -21.51 -8.09 16.26
N ALA A 229 -20.64 -9.05 16.56
CA ALA A 229 -20.66 -9.83 17.80
C ALA A 229 -19.31 -10.54 18.03
N ALA A 230 -19.01 -10.86 19.29
CA ALA A 230 -17.95 -11.80 19.64
C ALA A 230 -18.39 -12.65 20.85
N LYS A 231 -18.09 -13.95 20.80
CA LYS A 231 -18.38 -14.89 21.89
C LYS A 231 -17.29 -15.94 21.97
N TRP A 232 -17.14 -16.55 23.15
CA TRP A 232 -16.45 -17.83 23.30
C TRP A 232 -17.37 -18.94 22.79
N MET A 233 -16.90 -19.73 21.83
CA MET A 233 -17.63 -20.89 21.27
C MET A 233 -16.82 -22.16 21.49
N ALA A 234 -17.47 -23.25 21.91
CA ALA A 234 -16.81 -24.54 22.06
C ALA A 234 -16.16 -24.98 20.73
N LEU A 235 -14.98 -25.59 20.79
CA LEU A 235 -14.21 -25.93 19.60
C LEU A 235 -14.94 -26.93 18.70
N ASP A 236 -15.59 -27.94 19.29
CA ASP A 236 -16.38 -28.92 18.52
C ASP A 236 -17.56 -28.22 17.83
N GLU A 237 -18.31 -27.38 18.56
CA GLU A 237 -19.39 -26.54 17.99
C GLU A 237 -18.85 -25.64 16.86
N TYR A 238 -17.65 -25.09 17.02
CA TYR A 238 -17.02 -24.24 16.01
C TYR A 238 -16.67 -25.02 14.74
N MET A 239 -16.13 -26.23 14.89
CA MET A 239 -15.68 -27.09 13.78
C MET A 239 -16.84 -27.78 13.04
N GLU A 240 -17.99 -27.95 13.69
CA GLU A 240 -19.21 -28.53 13.12
C GLU A 240 -20.04 -27.54 12.28
N GLN A 241 -19.63 -26.26 12.19
CA GLN A 241 -20.33 -25.31 11.33
C GLN A 241 -20.17 -25.68 9.85
N PRO A 242 -21.24 -25.60 9.03
CA PRO A 242 -21.22 -26.03 7.63
C PRO A 242 -20.09 -25.41 6.78
N PHE A 243 -19.69 -24.19 7.12
CA PHE A 243 -18.58 -23.51 6.44
C PHE A 243 -17.25 -24.30 6.52
N TYR A 244 -16.94 -24.91 7.66
CA TYR A 244 -15.69 -25.65 7.87
C TYR A 244 -15.78 -27.12 7.44
N GLU A 245 -16.99 -27.63 7.18
CA GLU A 245 -17.17 -28.95 6.55
C GLU A 245 -16.70 -28.91 5.09
N GLU A 246 -17.05 -27.85 4.36
CA GLU A 246 -16.71 -27.70 2.94
C GLU A 246 -15.31 -27.10 2.70
N ASP A 247 -14.82 -26.25 3.60
CA ASP A 247 -13.51 -25.59 3.45
C ASP A 247 -12.36 -26.36 4.13
N HIS A 248 -11.77 -27.28 3.37
CA HIS A 248 -10.59 -28.05 3.80
C HIS A 248 -9.38 -27.17 4.18
N MET A 249 -9.22 -25.98 3.60
CA MET A 249 -8.10 -25.10 3.92
C MET A 249 -8.26 -24.52 5.32
N SER A 250 -9.41 -23.92 5.61
CA SER A 250 -9.68 -23.39 6.96
C SER A 250 -9.63 -24.50 8.01
N ARG A 251 -10.17 -25.69 7.71
CA ARG A 251 -10.08 -26.83 8.64
C ARG A 251 -8.64 -27.19 8.97
N ARG A 252 -7.77 -27.31 7.94
CA ARG A 252 -6.34 -27.61 8.14
C ARG A 252 -5.63 -26.54 8.95
N VAL A 253 -6.01 -25.26 8.76
CA VAL A 253 -5.47 -24.15 9.54
C VAL A 253 -5.85 -24.27 11.01
N ILE A 254 -7.12 -24.56 11.30
CA ILE A 254 -7.61 -24.71 12.68
C ILE A 254 -6.96 -25.92 13.36
N ASP A 255 -6.87 -27.06 12.69
CA ASP A 255 -6.19 -28.26 13.19
C ASP A 255 -4.73 -27.96 13.59
N ALA A 256 -4.01 -27.18 12.76
CA ALA A 256 -2.64 -26.77 13.08
C ALA A 256 -2.57 -25.83 14.30
N CYS A 257 -3.52 -24.90 14.43
CA CYS A 257 -3.61 -24.03 15.60
C CYS A 257 -3.92 -24.81 16.89
N ILE A 258 -4.80 -25.82 16.83
CA ILE A 258 -5.10 -26.72 17.96
C ILE A 258 -3.83 -27.49 18.33
N ALA A 259 -3.18 -28.13 17.37
CA ALA A 259 -1.95 -28.87 17.62
C ALA A 259 -0.84 -27.97 18.20
N ALA A 260 -0.74 -26.72 17.75
CA ALA A 260 0.23 -25.77 18.27
C ALA A 260 -0.11 -25.25 19.67
N HIS A 261 -1.39 -25.17 20.01
CA HIS A 261 -1.84 -24.85 21.35
C HIS A 261 -1.49 -25.97 22.33
N ASP A 262 -1.71 -27.22 21.91
CA ASP A 262 -1.39 -28.44 22.68
C ASP A 262 0.10 -28.81 22.66
N ASP A 263 0.98 -27.90 22.22
CA ASP A 263 2.43 -28.09 22.12
C ASP A 263 2.87 -29.29 21.24
N HIS A 264 1.99 -29.74 20.33
CA HIS A 264 2.25 -30.78 19.35
C HIS A 264 2.69 -30.23 17.97
N TYR A 265 2.73 -28.91 17.81
CA TYR A 265 3.19 -28.24 16.58
C TYR A 265 3.97 -26.97 16.91
N ASN A 266 5.20 -26.87 16.41
CA ASN A 266 6.04 -25.69 16.60
C ASN A 266 5.86 -24.71 15.44
N GLY A 267 5.44 -23.48 15.77
CA GLY A 267 5.42 -22.35 14.85
C GLY A 267 6.66 -21.47 14.99
N PHE A 268 6.60 -20.29 14.40
CA PHE A 268 7.65 -19.28 14.47
C PHE A 268 7.38 -18.27 15.58
N VAL A 269 8.36 -18.08 16.45
CA VAL A 269 8.31 -17.13 17.57
C VAL A 269 9.08 -15.87 17.16
N ALA A 270 8.58 -14.71 17.59
CA ALA A 270 9.26 -13.44 17.37
C ALA A 270 10.46 -13.28 18.32
N HIS A 271 11.64 -13.05 17.75
CA HIS A 271 12.86 -12.78 18.49
C HIS A 271 13.39 -11.40 18.11
N GLN A 272 13.69 -10.58 19.10
CA GLN A 272 14.20 -9.24 18.86
C GLN A 272 15.71 -9.29 18.67
N LEU A 273 16.20 -8.84 17.52
CA LEU A 273 17.61 -8.86 17.13
C LEU A 273 17.99 -7.51 16.53
N THR A 274 19.25 -7.09 16.69
CA THR A 274 19.77 -5.89 16.02
C THR A 274 20.13 -6.22 14.58
N SER A 275 19.53 -5.51 13.63
CA SER A 275 19.87 -5.63 12.22
C SER A 275 21.15 -4.85 11.93
N LYS A 276 22.10 -5.48 11.22
CA LYS A 276 23.28 -4.78 10.70
C LYS A 276 22.97 -3.90 9.48
N LEU A 277 21.80 -4.07 8.86
CA LEU A 277 21.42 -3.32 7.66
C LEU A 277 21.13 -1.85 7.99
N ASP A 278 20.49 -1.59 9.12
CA ASP A 278 20.07 -0.25 9.53
C ASP A 278 20.45 0.11 10.98
N GLY A 279 21.10 -0.82 11.70
CA GLY A 279 21.49 -0.65 13.10
C GLY A 279 20.33 -0.67 14.10
N LYS A 280 19.10 -0.97 13.66
CA LYS A 280 17.90 -0.91 14.50
C LYS A 280 17.50 -2.28 15.03
N LEU A 281 16.72 -2.28 16.12
CA LEU A 281 16.07 -3.49 16.62
C LEU A 281 14.97 -3.91 15.65
N SER A 282 15.00 -5.17 15.25
CA SER A 282 14.03 -5.82 14.36
C SER A 282 13.53 -7.12 14.98
N TYR A 283 12.42 -7.64 14.48
CA TYR A 283 11.89 -8.94 14.89
C TYR A 283 12.19 -9.99 13.80
N LEU A 284 12.86 -11.07 14.19
CA LEU A 284 13.05 -12.26 13.36
C LEU A 284 12.12 -13.36 13.87
N TYR A 285 11.32 -13.93 12.97
CA TYR A 285 10.40 -15.01 13.29
C TYR A 285 11.02 -16.34 12.88
N TYR A 286 11.28 -17.23 13.84
CA TYR A 286 11.80 -18.56 13.56
C TYR A 286 11.36 -19.56 14.63
N ASP A 287 11.45 -20.84 14.31
CA ASP A 287 11.17 -21.94 15.23
C ASP A 287 12.25 -21.98 16.32
N SER A 288 11.84 -21.80 17.57
CA SER A 288 12.78 -21.75 18.71
C SER A 288 13.35 -23.12 19.10
N SER A 289 12.77 -24.20 18.58
CA SER A 289 13.32 -25.56 18.75
C SER A 289 14.43 -25.87 17.75
N SER A 290 14.53 -25.09 16.68
CA SER A 290 15.58 -25.26 15.68
C SER A 290 16.91 -24.74 16.22
N THR A 291 17.95 -25.57 16.12
CA THR A 291 19.34 -25.19 16.41
C THR A 291 20.02 -24.84 15.09
N PHE A 292 20.18 -23.54 14.82
CA PHE A 292 20.94 -23.02 13.68
C PHE A 292 22.25 -22.41 14.16
#